data_AF-A0AB35YRW9-F1
#
_entry.id   AF-A0AB35YRW9-F1
#
_cell.length_a   1.000
_cell.length_b   1.000
_cell.length_c   1.000
_cell.angle_alpha   90.00
_cell.angle_beta   90.00
_cell.angle_gamma   90.00
#
_symmetry.space_group_name_H-M   'P 1'
#
loop_
_entity.id
_entity.type
_entity.pdbx_description
1 polymer ?
#
loop_
_entity_poly.entity_id
_entity_poly.type
_entity_poly.pdbx_seq_one_letter_code
_entity_poly.pdbx_strand_id
1 'polypeptide(L)' 'MQILNNWRIIILICLTLGLAPFFPEPHLWGKLKWIAGGAEGMQAEDWFDVLLHGFPFILLLRLLILKLIPIKTK' A
#
# COMPACT_ATOMS: atom_id res chain seq x y z
N MET A 1 -6.98 17.10 -5.02
CA MET A 1 -8.08 16.11 -4.81
C MET A 1 -8.36 15.21 -6.01
N GLN A 2 -8.08 15.62 -7.26
CA GLN A 2 -8.30 14.80 -8.46
C GLN A 2 -7.49 13.48 -8.47
N ILE A 3 -6.21 13.53 -8.09
CA ILE A 3 -5.29 12.38 -8.16
C ILE A 3 -5.66 11.29 -7.14
N LEU A 4 -5.90 11.66 -5.88
CA LEU A 4 -6.21 10.72 -4.77
C LEU A 4 -7.59 10.04 -4.90
N ASN A 5 -8.43 10.47 -5.84
CA ASN A 5 -9.72 9.85 -6.14
C ASN A 5 -9.77 9.20 -7.53
N ASN A 6 -8.65 9.21 -8.27
CA ASN A 6 -8.56 8.63 -9.60
C ASN A 6 -8.15 7.15 -9.50
N TRP A 7 -9.12 6.27 -9.75
CA TRP A 7 -8.92 4.82 -9.73
C TRP A 7 -7.79 4.35 -10.64
N ARG A 8 -7.65 4.92 -11.84
CA ARG A 8 -6.61 4.50 -12.80
C ARG A 8 -5.22 4.82 -12.25
N ILE A 9 -5.05 6.02 -11.70
CA ILE A 9 -3.77 6.44 -11.13
C ILE A 9 -3.44 5.59 -9.90
N ILE A 10 -4.39 5.38 -9.00
CA ILE A 10 -4.14 4.59 -7.79
C ILE A 10 -3.82 3.14 -8.12
N ILE A 11 -4.57 2.51 -9.02
CA ILE A 11 -4.27 1.14 -9.48
C ILE A 11 -2.88 1.09 -10.14
N LEU A 12 -2.54 2.06 -10.98
CA LEU A 12 -1.23 2.12 -11.62
C LEU A 12 -0.10 2.21 -10.59
N ILE A 13 -0.24 3.05 -9.55
CA ILE A 13 0.78 3.19 -8.50
C ILE A 13 0.85 1.93 -7.63
N CYS A 14 -0.27 1.26 -7.33
CA CYS A 14 -0.26 -0.04 -6.68
C CYS A 14 0.54 -1.08 -7.49
N LEU A 15 0.27 -1.16 -8.79
CA LEU A 15 0.91 -2.13 -9.69
C LEU A 15 2.37 -1.80 -10.01
N THR A 16 2.83 -0.58 -9.70
CA THR A 16 4.21 -0.13 -9.93
C THR A 16 4.93 0.05 -8.60
N LEU A 17 4.88 1.23 -7.99
CA LEU A 17 5.55 1.53 -6.72
C LEU A 17 5.13 0.58 -5.60
N GLY A 18 3.85 0.20 -5.49
CA GLY A 18 3.39 -0.65 -4.38
C GLY A 18 3.96 -2.07 -4.42
N LEU A 19 4.16 -2.62 -5.61
CA LEU A 19 4.67 -3.98 -5.80
C LEU A 19 6.17 -4.04 -6.12
N ALA A 20 6.82 -2.91 -6.39
CA ALA A 20 8.25 -2.87 -6.65
C ALA A 20 9.08 -3.18 -5.38
N PRO A 21 10.33 -3.67 -5.53
CA PRO A 21 10.80 -4.44 -6.67
C PRO A 21 10.05 -5.78 -6.73
N PHE A 22 9.82 -6.32 -7.93
CA PHE A 22 8.96 -7.48 -8.14
C PHE A 22 9.66 -8.83 -7.97
N PHE A 23 10.99 -8.86 -8.03
CA PHE A 23 11.79 -10.08 -8.01
C PHE A 23 12.76 -10.06 -6.81
N PRO A 24 12.96 -11.20 -6.12
CA PRO A 24 12.28 -12.49 -6.31
C PRO A 24 10.80 -12.47 -5.90
N GLU A 25 10.39 -11.48 -5.11
CA GLU A 25 9.00 -11.19 -4.74
C GLU A 25 8.85 -9.69 -4.42
N PRO A 26 7.63 -9.13 -4.41
CA PRO A 26 7.37 -7.74 -4.03
C PRO A 26 7.97 -7.33 -2.69
N HIS A 27 8.59 -6.14 -2.60
CA HIS A 27 9.20 -5.66 -1.34
C HIS A 27 8.22 -5.72 -0.18
N LEU A 28 7.01 -5.19 -0.40
CA LEU A 28 5.98 -5.12 0.61
C LEU A 28 5.64 -6.52 1.13
N TRP A 29 5.59 -7.52 0.25
CA TRP A 29 5.30 -8.90 0.64
C TRP A 29 6.41 -9.48 1.52
N GLY A 30 7.68 -9.28 1.15
CA GLY A 30 8.83 -9.67 1.97
C GLY A 30 8.80 -9.02 3.36
N LYS A 31 8.54 -7.71 3.44
CA LYS A 31 8.47 -7.00 4.73
C LYS A 31 7.29 -7.46 5.58
N LEU A 32 6.12 -7.72 4.99
CA LEU A 32 4.96 -8.24 5.72
C LEU A 32 5.26 -9.61 6.35
N LYS A 33 5.96 -10.50 5.65
CA LYS A 33 6.43 -11.78 6.21
C LYS A 33 7.44 -11.58 7.33
N TRP A 34 8.37 -10.63 7.18
CA TRP A 34 9.34 -10.30 8.22
C TRP A 34 8.66 -9.75 9.48
N ILE A 35 7.67 -8.86 9.32
CA ILE A 35 6.85 -8.35 10.42
C ILE A 35 6.07 -9.50 11.09
N ALA A 36 5.47 -10.40 10.32
CA ALA A 36 4.77 -11.57 10.86
C ALA A 36 5.72 -12.51 11.63
N GLY A 37 7.01 -12.53 11.28
CA GLY A 37 8.07 -13.24 11.99
C GLY A 37 8.64 -12.50 13.21
N GLY A 38 8.09 -11.34 13.59
CA GLY A 38 8.49 -10.59 14.78
C GLY A 38 9.32 -9.33 14.53
N ALA A 39 9.55 -8.96 13.25
CA ALA A 39 10.30 -7.75 12.88
C ALA A 39 11.71 -7.63 13.50
N GLU A 40 12.31 -8.78 13.89
CA GLU A 40 13.61 -8.79 14.54
C GLU A 40 14.68 -8.19 13.60
N GLY A 41 15.40 -7.18 14.11
CA GLY A 41 16.46 -6.50 13.37
C GLY A 41 16.02 -5.43 12.37
N MET A 42 14.70 -5.18 12.19
CA MET A 42 14.22 -4.14 11.28
C MET A 42 14.71 -2.74 11.69
N GLN A 43 15.31 -2.03 10.74
CA GLN A 43 15.79 -0.66 10.85
C GLN A 43 14.72 0.33 10.38
N ALA A 44 14.96 1.63 10.62
CA ALA A 44 14.05 2.69 10.21
C ALA A 44 13.77 2.69 8.69
N GLU A 45 14.76 2.35 7.87
CA GLU A 45 14.59 2.20 6.42
C GLU A 45 13.66 1.06 6.03
N ASP A 46 13.67 -0.06 6.77
CA ASP A 46 12.76 -1.18 6.51
C ASP A 46 11.30 -0.80 6.81
N TRP A 47 11.08 -0.01 7.87
CA TRP A 47 9.77 0.54 8.19
C TRP A 47 9.33 1.58 7.17
N PHE A 48 10.27 2.41 6.69
CA PHE A 48 10.00 3.34 5.61
C PHE A 48 9.58 2.59 4.33
N ASP A 49 10.22 1.47 3.99
CA ASP A 49 9.83 0.64 2.85
C ASP A 49 8.41 0.09 2.98
N VAL A 50 8.03 -0.39 4.18
CA VAL A 50 6.65 -0.83 4.44
C VAL A 50 5.65 0.30 4.19
N LEU A 51 5.94 1.50 4.68
CA LEU A 51 5.08 2.66 4.50
C LEU A 51 5.03 3.09 3.03
N LEU A 52 6.17 3.21 2.37
CA LEU A 52 6.28 3.69 0.99
C LEU A 52 5.54 2.76 0.01
N HIS A 53 5.79 1.45 0.11
CA HIS A 53 5.18 0.47 -0.78
C HIS A 53 3.75 0.11 -0.35
N GLY A 54 3.43 0.22 0.95
CA GLY A 54 2.09 -0.03 1.50
C GLY A 54 1.09 1.12 1.24
N PHE A 55 1.57 2.37 1.19
CA PHE A 55 0.71 3.55 1.06
C PHE A 55 -0.22 3.53 -0.16
N PRO A 56 0.22 3.11 -1.37
CA PRO A 56 -0.68 2.95 -2.52
C PRO A 56 -1.88 2.03 -2.24
N PHE A 57 -1.68 0.93 -1.52
CA PHE A 57 -2.76 -0.01 -1.17
C PHE A 57 -3.71 0.56 -0.12
N ILE A 58 -3.22 1.39 0.80
CA ILE A 58 -4.07 2.12 1.74
C ILE A 58 -4.98 3.09 0.98
N LEU A 59 -4.45 3.80 -0.03
CA LEU A 59 -5.26 4.66 -0.90
C LEU A 59 -6.31 3.86 -1.69
N LEU A 60 -5.94 2.69 -2.22
CA LEU A 60 -6.87 1.80 -2.91
C LEU A 60 -7.97 1.30 -1.97
N LEU A 61 -7.62 0.87 -0.76
CA LEU A 61 -8.56 0.44 0.27
C LEU A 61 -9.51 1.58 0.66
N ARG A 62 -9.00 2.80 0.81
CA ARG A 62 -9.83 4.00 1.03
C ARG A 62 -10.86 4.17 -0.10
N LEU A 63 -10.47 4.04 -1.37
CA LEU A 63 -11.41 4.17 -2.49
C LEU A 63 -12.47 3.06 -2.50
N LEU A 64 -12.08 1.83 -2.19
CA LEU A 64 -13.01 0.71 -2.05
C LEU A 64 -14.02 0.98 -0.94
N ILE A 65 -13.56 1.43 0.23
CA ILE A 65 -14.42 1.80 1.36
C ILE A 65 -15.41 2.91 0.96
N LEU A 66 -14.93 3.99 0.33
CA LEU A 66 -15.80 5.09 -0.11
C LEU A 66 -16.83 4.66 -1.16
N LYS A 67 -16.50 3.66 -1.97
CA LYS A 67 -17.39 3.14 -3.01
C LYS A 67 -18.43 2.16 -2.45
N LEU A 68 -18.03 1.33 -1.48
CA LEU A 68 -18.85 0.26 -0.93
C LEU A 68 -19.67 0.70 0.28
N ILE A 69 -19.15 1.63 1.08
CA ILE A 69 -19.84 2.17 2.24
C ILE A 69 -20.52 3.48 1.82
N PRO A 70 -21.85 3.53 1.72
CA PRO A 70 -22.56 4.78 1.52
C PRO A 70 -22.36 5.65 2.76
N ILE A 71 -21.46 6.62 2.65
CA ILE A 71 -21.35 7.67 3.67
C ILE A 71 -22.58 8.55 3.51
N LYS A 72 -23.56 8.38 4.40
CA LYS A 72 -24.62 9.39 4.58
C LYS A 72 -23.95 10.68 5.02
N THR A 73 -23.77 11.59 4.08
CA THR A 73 -23.52 12.99 4.41
C THR A 73 -24.83 13.53 4.97
N LYS A 74 -24.79 14.01 6.22
CA LYS A 74 -25.90 14.78 6.79
C LYS A 74 -26.08 16.08 6.01
#